data_AF-S0FFN6-F1
#
_entry.id   AF-S0FFN6-F1
#
_cell.length_a   1.000
_cell.length_b   1.000
_cell.length_c   1.000
_cell.angle_alpha   90.00
_cell.angle_beta   90.00
_cell.angle_gamma   90.00
#
_symmetry.space_group_name_H-M   'P 1'
#
loop_
_entity.id
_entity.type
_entity.pdbx_description
1 polymer ?
#
loop_
_entity_poly.entity_id
_entity_poly.type
_entity_poly.pdbx_seq_one_letter_code
_entity_poly.pdbx_strand_id
1 'polypeptide(L)'
;MENVYEDYRAQKRLLMEALVERDYMEIYESNILKNDFILKLGEPRYELHRLELTIARTKLKLEMMQTCIHFQIPIDPGHIDRTLEKEFEKHFNMLKIMKREIDNVHNMDGENESLAAAARELKDLYLSIADRVHPELIVSSDKKTNRIWKAAKAAYEKKDTAKLKRLQKRVLTEIQSIPEPQEEPPRNMKKVVRQMKTRTKSVLAEIDNLKKQFPFNEAKLLGDDDAVEKFRKDISIDIQIAKELLDKLEKQILEKLPPISDLLN
;
A
#
# COMPACT_ATOMS: atom_id res chain seq x y z
N MET A 1 18.54 23.40 -35.86
CA MET A 1 18.39 24.01 -34.51
C MET A 1 17.04 23.66 -33.88
N GLU A 2 15.97 23.46 -34.65
CA GLU A 2 14.65 22.93 -34.18
C GLU A 2 14.73 21.69 -33.28
N ASN A 3 15.62 20.75 -33.59
CA ASN A 3 15.69 19.44 -32.92
C ASN A 3 15.93 19.50 -31.38
N VAL A 4 16.72 20.45 -30.85
CA VAL A 4 17.09 20.45 -29.42
C VAL A 4 15.98 21.01 -28.53
N TYR A 5 15.21 21.99 -29.02
CA TYR A 5 14.10 22.57 -28.28
C TYR A 5 12.86 21.68 -28.31
N GLU A 6 12.64 20.96 -29.41
CA GLU A 6 11.62 19.91 -29.48
C GLU A 6 11.94 18.75 -28.51
N ASP A 7 13.19 18.26 -28.48
CA ASP A 7 13.62 17.24 -27.51
C ASP A 7 13.44 17.75 -26.08
N TYR A 8 13.77 19.02 -25.79
CA TYR A 8 13.50 19.60 -24.47
C TYR A 8 12.02 19.58 -24.10
N ARG A 9 11.12 20.04 -24.97
CA ARG A 9 9.67 20.03 -24.70
C ARG A 9 9.16 18.62 -24.46
N ALA A 10 9.60 17.66 -25.28
CA ALA A 10 9.26 16.25 -25.13
C ALA A 10 9.76 15.68 -23.80
N GLN A 11 11.03 15.90 -23.44
CA GLN A 11 11.58 15.40 -22.17
C GLN A 11 10.96 16.06 -20.95
N LYS A 12 10.66 17.37 -21.01
CA LYS A 12 9.96 18.07 -19.92
C LYS A 12 8.61 17.42 -19.66
N ARG A 13 7.85 17.15 -20.73
CA ARG A 13 6.54 16.49 -20.63
C ARG A 13 6.65 15.08 -20.04
N LEU A 14 7.57 14.26 -20.55
CA LEU A 14 7.78 12.89 -20.04
C LEU A 14 8.20 12.87 -18.57
N LEU A 15 9.10 13.78 -18.15
CA LEU A 15 9.51 13.88 -16.76
C LEU A 15 8.35 14.33 -15.86
N MET A 16 7.56 15.31 -16.30
CA MET A 16 6.38 15.78 -15.58
C MET A 16 5.37 14.66 -15.36
N GLU A 17 5.00 13.95 -16.43
CA GLU A 17 4.05 12.85 -16.38
C GLU A 17 4.56 11.75 -15.43
N ALA A 18 5.84 11.37 -15.50
CA ALA A 18 6.42 10.37 -14.60
C ALA A 18 6.41 10.80 -13.12
N LEU A 19 6.76 12.06 -12.82
CA LEU A 19 6.78 12.57 -11.44
C LEU A 19 5.38 12.60 -10.83
N VAL A 20 4.40 13.08 -11.59
CA VAL A 20 3.01 13.14 -11.13
C VAL A 20 2.41 11.73 -11.02
N GLU A 21 2.74 10.82 -11.93
CA GLU A 21 2.32 9.43 -11.87
C GLU A 21 2.81 8.77 -10.58
N ARG A 22 4.11 8.91 -10.26
CA ARG A 22 4.65 8.34 -9.02
C ARG A 22 3.93 8.88 -7.79
N ASP A 23 3.77 10.20 -7.69
CA ASP A 23 3.07 10.83 -6.55
C ASP A 23 1.60 10.35 -6.47
N TYR A 24 0.92 10.19 -7.61
CA TYR A 24 -0.44 9.64 -7.67
C TYR A 24 -0.50 8.19 -7.19
N MET A 25 0.42 7.35 -7.65
CA MET A 25 0.51 5.95 -7.25
C MET A 25 0.69 5.82 -5.74
N GLU A 26 1.67 6.55 -5.17
CA GLU A 26 2.01 6.47 -3.76
C GLU A 26 0.89 6.97 -2.84
N ILE A 27 0.26 8.10 -3.19
CA ILE A 27 -0.69 8.79 -2.29
C ILE A 27 -2.11 8.22 -2.44
N TYR A 28 -2.53 7.90 -3.67
CA TYR A 28 -3.93 7.60 -3.98
C TYR A 28 -4.14 6.17 -4.44
N GLU A 29 -3.49 5.77 -5.54
CA GLU A 29 -3.78 4.49 -6.20
C GLU A 29 -3.47 3.31 -5.27
N SER A 30 -2.38 3.39 -4.51
CA SER A 30 -2.03 2.39 -3.50
C SER A 30 -3.18 2.18 -2.51
N ASN A 31 -3.76 3.25 -1.96
CA ASN A 31 -4.87 3.13 -1.01
C ASN A 31 -6.15 2.56 -1.66
N ILE A 32 -6.45 2.97 -2.90
CA ILE A 32 -7.63 2.49 -3.65
C ILE A 32 -7.50 0.99 -3.94
N LEU A 33 -6.33 0.54 -4.41
CA LEU A 33 -6.05 -0.87 -4.68
C LEU A 33 -6.03 -1.70 -3.39
N LYS A 34 -5.46 -1.16 -2.30
CA LYS A 34 -5.51 -1.82 -0.98
C LYS A 34 -6.95 -2.01 -0.52
N ASN A 35 -7.79 -1.00 -0.67
CA ASN A 35 -9.21 -1.10 -0.30
C ASN A 35 -9.94 -2.14 -1.17
N ASP A 36 -9.71 -2.15 -2.49
CA ASP A 36 -10.30 -3.14 -3.39
C ASP A 36 -9.87 -4.57 -3.02
N PHE A 37 -8.59 -4.75 -2.70
CA PHE A 37 -8.05 -6.01 -2.20
C PHE A 37 -8.74 -6.46 -0.91
N ILE A 38 -8.90 -5.56 0.07
CA ILE A 38 -9.55 -5.87 1.34
C ILE A 38 -11.03 -6.22 1.14
N LEU A 39 -11.76 -5.48 0.30
CA LEU A 39 -13.16 -5.77 -0.03
C LEU A 39 -13.31 -7.15 -0.67
N LYS A 40 -12.43 -7.50 -1.60
CA LYS A 40 -12.54 -8.76 -2.36
C LYS A 40 -12.02 -9.95 -1.57
N LEU A 41 -10.89 -9.80 -0.87
CA LEU A 41 -10.09 -10.92 -0.36
C LEU A 41 -9.69 -10.78 1.12
N GLY A 42 -10.08 -9.70 1.80
CA GLY A 42 -9.66 -9.39 3.17
C GLY A 42 -10.16 -10.41 4.20
N GLU A 43 -11.47 -10.63 4.27
CA GLU A 43 -12.08 -11.57 5.23
C GLU A 43 -11.56 -13.02 5.07
N PRO A 44 -11.52 -13.63 3.87
CA PRO A 44 -11.02 -15.00 3.73
C PRO A 44 -9.52 -15.11 4.08
N ARG A 45 -8.68 -14.11 3.73
CA ARG A 45 -7.27 -14.11 4.14
C ARG A 45 -7.10 -13.94 5.65
N TYR A 46 -7.91 -13.10 6.28
CA TYR A 46 -7.92 -12.93 7.73
C TYR A 46 -8.29 -14.25 8.43
N GLU A 47 -9.33 -14.93 7.96
CA GLU A 47 -9.79 -16.18 8.54
C GLU A 47 -8.73 -17.27 8.45
N LEU A 48 -8.12 -17.46 7.27
CA LEU A 48 -7.04 -18.43 7.09
C LEU A 48 -5.86 -18.12 8.01
N HIS A 49 -5.40 -16.86 8.05
CA HIS A 49 -4.26 -16.47 8.89
C HIS A 49 -4.55 -16.65 10.39
N ARG A 50 -5.79 -16.38 10.83
CA ARG A 50 -6.22 -16.63 12.20
C ARG A 50 -6.13 -18.12 12.54
N LEU A 51 -6.58 -18.99 11.65
CA LEU A 51 -6.53 -20.44 11.84
C LEU A 51 -5.08 -20.94 11.87
N GLU A 52 -4.23 -20.50 10.95
CA GLU A 52 -2.80 -20.86 10.91
C GLU A 52 -2.09 -20.51 12.23
N LEU A 53 -2.32 -19.30 12.74
CA LEU A 53 -1.75 -18.86 14.01
C LEU A 53 -2.28 -19.68 15.19
N THR A 54 -3.57 -20.00 15.18
CA THR A 54 -4.18 -20.83 16.22
C THR A 54 -3.58 -22.24 16.19
N ILE A 55 -3.42 -22.84 14.99
CA ILE A 55 -2.79 -24.14 14.80
C ILE A 55 -1.35 -24.13 15.29
N ALA A 56 -0.56 -23.10 14.95
CA ALA A 56 0.83 -22.97 15.40
C ALA A 56 0.91 -22.91 16.93
N ARG A 57 0.05 -22.10 17.56
CA ARG A 57 -0.05 -22.00 19.02
C ARG A 57 -0.44 -23.34 19.65
N THR A 58 -1.42 -24.04 19.09
CA THR A 58 -1.91 -25.34 19.57
C THR A 58 -0.83 -26.43 19.43
N LYS A 59 -0.08 -26.44 18.33
CA LYS A 59 1.06 -27.37 18.15
C LYS A 59 2.13 -27.14 19.20
N LEU A 60 2.53 -25.89 19.44
CA LEU A 60 3.53 -25.57 20.46
C LEU A 60 3.03 -25.92 21.87
N LYS A 61 1.75 -25.67 22.16
CA LYS A 61 1.12 -26.11 23.42
C LYS A 61 1.25 -27.62 23.61
N LEU A 62 0.93 -28.40 22.57
CA LEU A 62 1.02 -29.85 22.61
C LEU A 62 2.46 -30.32 22.83
N GLU A 63 3.44 -29.70 22.17
CA GLU A 63 4.87 -30.01 22.34
C GLU A 63 5.35 -29.74 23.78
N MET A 64 4.94 -28.61 24.37
CA MET A 64 5.25 -28.29 25.77
C MET A 64 4.65 -29.33 26.73
N MET A 65 3.40 -29.75 26.50
CA MET A 65 2.76 -30.80 27.31
C MET A 65 3.47 -32.15 27.15
N GLN A 66 3.83 -32.53 25.92
CA GLN A 66 4.58 -33.77 25.65
C GLN A 66 5.95 -33.76 26.32
N THR A 67 6.62 -32.60 26.35
CA THR A 67 7.89 -32.41 27.04
C THR A 67 7.74 -32.64 28.54
N CYS A 68 6.71 -32.07 29.17
CA CYS A 68 6.40 -32.33 30.58
C CYS A 68 6.19 -33.83 30.85
N ILE A 69 5.42 -34.51 30.01
CA ILE A 69 5.18 -35.97 30.13
C ILE A 69 6.50 -36.75 30.02
N HIS A 70 7.34 -36.43 29.03
CA HIS A 70 8.62 -37.12 28.80
C HIS A 70 9.55 -37.01 30.01
N PHE A 71 9.61 -35.84 30.64
CA PHE A 71 10.44 -35.59 31.82
C PHE A 71 9.72 -35.88 33.15
N GLN A 72 8.50 -36.45 33.12
CA GLN A 72 7.68 -36.73 34.30
C GLN A 72 7.42 -35.50 35.18
N ILE A 73 7.34 -34.32 34.56
CA ILE A 73 7.01 -33.05 35.22
C ILE A 73 5.48 -32.87 35.15
N PRO A 74 4.82 -32.44 36.25
CA PRO A 74 3.40 -32.10 36.22
C PRO A 74 3.10 -31.05 35.15
N ILE A 75 2.05 -31.27 34.36
CA ILE A 75 1.60 -30.29 33.38
C ILE A 75 0.90 -29.16 34.15
N ASP A 76 1.42 -27.93 34.02
CA ASP A 76 0.74 -26.70 34.43
C ASP A 76 0.20 -25.98 33.18
N PRO A 77 -1.10 -26.16 32.84
CA PRO A 77 -1.69 -25.52 31.67
C PRO A 77 -1.65 -24.00 31.75
N GLY A 78 -1.78 -23.42 32.95
CA GLY A 78 -1.77 -21.97 33.15
C GLY A 78 -0.41 -21.36 32.91
N HIS A 79 0.67 -22.03 33.31
CA HIS A 79 2.03 -21.62 32.94
C HIS A 79 2.27 -21.70 31.43
N ILE A 80 1.89 -22.82 30.80
CA ILE A 80 2.03 -23.01 29.35
C ILE A 80 1.27 -21.90 28.59
N ASP A 81 0.00 -21.65 28.94
CA ASP A 81 -0.81 -20.63 28.26
C ASP A 81 -0.23 -19.22 28.40
N ARG A 82 0.32 -18.85 29.57
CA ARG A 82 0.99 -17.54 29.76
C ARG A 82 2.27 -17.41 28.93
N THR A 83 3.02 -18.49 28.76
CA THR A 83 4.21 -18.51 27.91
C THR A 83 3.82 -18.33 26.44
N LEU A 84 2.79 -19.06 25.99
CA LEU A 84 2.26 -18.93 24.63
C LEU A 84 1.67 -17.54 24.34
N GLU A 85 1.00 -16.92 25.31
CA GLU A 85 0.46 -15.56 25.14
C GLU A 85 1.57 -14.55 24.83
N LYS A 86 2.69 -14.63 25.54
CA LYS A 86 3.86 -13.78 25.30
C LYS A 86 4.49 -14.05 23.94
N GLU A 87 4.61 -15.33 23.56
CA GLU A 87 5.21 -15.74 22.29
C GLU A 87 4.40 -15.23 21.09
N PHE A 88 3.06 -15.29 21.18
CA PHE A 88 2.16 -14.97 20.07
C PHE A 88 1.58 -13.55 20.09
N GLU A 89 1.90 -12.72 21.09
CA GLU A 89 1.32 -11.38 21.28
C GLU A 89 1.40 -10.52 20.00
N LYS A 90 2.58 -10.44 19.37
CA LYS A 90 2.79 -9.65 18.15
C LYS A 90 1.92 -10.13 16.98
N HIS A 91 1.76 -11.45 16.86
CA HIS A 91 0.96 -12.06 15.80
C HIS A 91 -0.53 -11.76 15.97
N PHE A 92 -1.06 -11.88 17.20
CA PHE A 92 -2.45 -11.51 17.48
C PHE A 92 -2.70 -10.01 17.34
N ASN A 93 -1.72 -9.17 17.66
CA ASN A 93 -1.81 -7.73 17.40
C ASN A 93 -1.89 -7.42 15.89
N MET A 94 -1.17 -8.15 15.04
CA MET A 94 -1.32 -8.04 13.58
C MET A 94 -2.74 -8.42 13.12
N LEU A 95 -3.30 -9.53 13.62
CA LEU A 95 -4.69 -9.91 13.31
C LEU A 95 -5.71 -8.84 13.73
N LYS A 96 -5.51 -8.18 14.88
CA LYS A 96 -6.36 -7.06 15.32
C LYS A 96 -6.26 -5.86 14.38
N ILE A 97 -5.09 -5.62 13.76
CA ILE A 97 -4.92 -4.56 12.77
C ILE A 97 -5.65 -4.95 11.49
N MET A 98 -5.43 -6.16 10.97
CA MET A 98 -6.12 -6.67 9.77
C MET A 98 -7.63 -6.59 9.92
N LYS A 99 -8.19 -7.02 11.06
CA LYS A 99 -9.65 -6.96 11.28
C LYS A 99 -10.17 -5.52 11.27
N ARG A 100 -9.46 -4.60 11.93
CA ARG A 100 -9.80 -3.17 11.88
C ARG A 100 -9.75 -2.60 10.48
N GLU A 101 -8.77 -3.00 9.66
CA GLU A 101 -8.70 -2.56 8.26
C GLU A 101 -9.90 -3.08 7.45
N ILE A 102 -10.29 -4.34 7.65
CA ILE A 102 -11.48 -4.91 7.00
C ILE A 102 -12.75 -4.15 7.42
N ASP A 103 -12.94 -3.94 8.73
CA ASP A 103 -14.12 -3.26 9.25
C ASP A 103 -14.18 -1.81 8.75
N ASN A 104 -13.04 -1.10 8.73
CA ASN A 104 -12.96 0.26 8.19
C ASN A 104 -13.39 0.32 6.72
N VAL A 105 -12.94 -0.64 5.91
CA VAL A 105 -13.24 -0.69 4.49
C VAL A 105 -14.70 -1.06 4.23
N HIS A 106 -15.27 -1.99 5.01
CA HIS A 106 -16.71 -2.30 4.93
C HIS A 106 -17.59 -1.11 5.34
N ASN A 107 -17.17 -0.31 6.33
CA ASN A 107 -17.89 0.89 6.76
C ASN A 107 -17.80 2.06 5.76
N MET A 108 -16.96 1.98 4.72
CA MET A 108 -16.84 3.01 3.66
C MET A 108 -17.87 2.83 2.53
N ASP A 109 -18.88 1.97 2.67
CA ASP A 109 -20.06 1.84 1.79
C ASP A 109 -19.78 1.94 0.27
N GLY A 110 -18.81 1.18 -0.24
CA GLY A 110 -18.59 1.06 -1.69
C GLY A 110 -18.11 2.35 -2.38
N GLU A 111 -17.62 3.35 -1.63
CA GLU A 111 -17.14 4.63 -2.17
C GLU A 111 -15.85 4.51 -3.00
N ASN A 112 -15.30 3.32 -3.24
CA ASN A 112 -13.98 3.17 -3.87
C ASN A 112 -13.93 3.74 -5.31
N GLU A 113 -15.02 3.61 -6.08
CA GLU A 113 -15.13 4.23 -7.41
C GLU A 113 -15.19 5.77 -7.32
N SER A 114 -15.95 6.30 -6.36
CA SER A 114 -16.02 7.74 -6.07
C SER A 114 -14.65 8.29 -5.67
N LEU A 115 -13.93 7.58 -4.81
CA LEU A 115 -12.57 7.90 -4.39
C LEU A 115 -11.61 7.90 -5.59
N ALA A 116 -11.72 6.93 -6.49
CA ALA A 116 -10.91 6.87 -7.70
C ALA A 116 -11.20 8.05 -8.65
N ALA A 117 -12.48 8.41 -8.83
CA ALA A 117 -12.86 9.57 -9.63
C ALA A 117 -12.31 10.88 -9.03
N ALA A 118 -12.46 11.08 -7.72
CA ALA A 118 -11.93 12.25 -7.03
C ALA A 118 -10.39 12.32 -7.09
N ALA A 119 -9.71 11.18 -6.96
CA ALA A 119 -8.25 11.10 -7.07
C ALA A 119 -7.75 11.47 -8.48
N ARG A 120 -8.48 11.09 -9.54
CA ARG A 120 -8.16 11.50 -10.92
C ARG A 120 -8.31 13.01 -11.11
N GLU A 121 -9.38 13.62 -10.58
CA GLU A 121 -9.53 15.08 -10.64
C GLU A 121 -8.35 15.80 -9.95
N LEU A 122 -7.97 15.31 -8.77
CA LEU A 122 -6.81 15.83 -8.03
C LEU A 122 -5.52 15.71 -8.84
N LYS A 123 -5.30 14.56 -9.51
CA LYS A 123 -4.15 14.30 -10.37
C LYS A 123 -4.08 15.28 -11.53
N ASP A 124 -5.20 15.54 -12.21
CA ASP A 124 -5.26 16.46 -13.35
C ASP A 124 -4.96 17.91 -12.94
N LEU A 125 -5.51 18.35 -11.80
CA LEU A 125 -5.20 19.66 -11.22
C LEU A 125 -3.71 19.77 -10.85
N TYR A 126 -3.16 18.72 -10.24
CA TYR A 126 -1.76 18.68 -9.82
C TYR A 126 -0.81 18.68 -11.02
N LEU A 127 -1.11 17.92 -12.07
CA LEU A 127 -0.38 17.89 -13.34
C LEU A 127 -0.35 19.28 -13.99
N SER A 128 -1.51 19.94 -14.06
CA SER A 128 -1.64 21.28 -14.65
C SER A 128 -0.81 22.33 -13.89
N ILE A 129 -0.71 22.22 -12.57
CA ILE A 129 0.15 23.08 -11.76
C ILE A 129 1.63 22.73 -11.99
N ALA A 130 1.98 21.44 -11.98
CA ALA A 130 3.34 20.95 -12.11
C ALA A 130 4.02 21.45 -13.39
N ASP A 131 3.31 21.45 -14.52
CA ASP A 131 3.84 21.93 -15.81
C ASP A 131 4.48 23.34 -15.73
N ARG A 132 3.94 24.21 -14.88
CA ARG A 132 4.40 25.61 -14.79
C ARG A 132 5.33 25.91 -13.62
N VAL A 133 5.22 25.16 -12.52
CA VAL A 133 5.92 25.52 -11.26
C VAL A 133 6.77 24.41 -10.65
N HIS A 134 6.82 23.22 -11.24
CA HIS A 134 7.60 22.12 -10.67
C HIS A 134 9.11 22.44 -10.72
N PRO A 135 9.85 22.35 -9.59
CA PRO A 135 11.25 22.77 -9.52
C PRO A 135 12.18 21.95 -10.42
N GLU A 136 11.91 20.65 -10.62
CA GLU A 136 12.70 19.81 -11.54
C GLU A 136 12.42 20.07 -13.04
N LEU A 137 11.40 20.87 -13.38
CA LEU A 137 11.01 21.15 -14.77
C LEU A 137 11.48 22.52 -15.27
N ILE A 138 11.96 23.39 -14.39
CA ILE A 138 12.23 24.81 -14.69
C ILE A 138 13.73 25.09 -14.55
N VAL A 139 14.28 25.82 -15.51
CA VAL A 139 15.72 26.15 -15.55
C VAL A 139 16.12 27.14 -14.45
N SER A 140 15.23 28.06 -14.07
CA SER A 140 15.39 28.93 -12.90
C SER A 140 14.07 29.02 -12.12
N SER A 141 14.11 28.70 -10.83
CA SER A 141 12.95 28.85 -9.95
C SER A 141 13.09 30.11 -9.10
N ASP A 142 12.02 30.90 -9.00
CA ASP A 142 11.98 32.04 -8.09
C ASP A 142 11.35 31.64 -6.74
N LYS A 143 11.34 32.56 -5.78
CA LYS A 143 10.71 32.30 -4.47
C LYS A 143 9.20 32.10 -4.57
N LYS A 144 8.55 32.64 -5.60
CA LYS A 144 7.09 32.60 -5.78
C LYS A 144 6.65 31.23 -6.30
N THR A 145 7.25 30.73 -7.37
CA THR A 145 6.98 29.40 -7.96
C THR A 145 7.26 28.29 -6.97
N ASN A 146 8.37 28.36 -6.24
CA ASN A 146 8.70 27.39 -5.18
C ASN A 146 7.66 27.36 -4.05
N ARG A 147 7.14 28.53 -3.63
CA ARG A 147 6.07 28.60 -2.61
C ARG A 147 4.76 28.01 -3.13
N ILE A 148 4.41 28.30 -4.38
CA ILE A 148 3.20 27.75 -5.02
C ILE A 148 3.31 26.23 -5.13
N TRP A 149 4.46 25.71 -5.57
CA TRP A 149 4.68 24.28 -5.67
C TRP A 149 4.57 23.56 -4.32
N LYS A 150 5.23 24.08 -3.27
CA LYS A 150 5.09 23.54 -1.91
C LYS A 150 3.63 23.54 -1.43
N ALA A 151 2.90 24.60 -1.72
CA ALA A 151 1.48 24.70 -1.37
C ALA A 151 0.61 23.71 -2.16
N ALA A 152 0.95 23.45 -3.43
CA ALA A 152 0.26 22.49 -4.28
C ALA A 152 0.52 21.05 -3.80
N LYS A 153 1.78 20.69 -3.54
CA LYS A 153 2.12 19.37 -2.97
C LYS A 153 1.38 19.12 -1.65
N ALA A 154 1.40 20.08 -0.73
CA ALA A 154 0.68 19.94 0.54
C ALA A 154 -0.85 19.89 0.38
N ALA A 155 -1.41 20.55 -0.63
CA ALA A 155 -2.85 20.45 -0.93
C ALA A 155 -3.20 19.09 -1.54
N TYR A 156 -2.34 18.58 -2.42
CA TYR A 156 -2.45 17.26 -3.02
C TYR A 156 -2.36 16.17 -1.95
N GLU A 157 -1.38 16.19 -1.04
CA GLU A 157 -1.30 15.20 0.05
C GLU A 157 -2.53 15.23 0.98
N LYS A 158 -3.16 16.40 1.15
CA LYS A 158 -4.34 16.60 2.01
C LYS A 158 -5.68 16.41 1.29
N LYS A 159 -5.68 16.03 0.01
CA LYS A 159 -6.89 15.91 -0.82
C LYS A 159 -7.72 17.21 -0.87
N ASP A 160 -7.06 18.37 -0.79
CA ASP A 160 -7.71 19.69 -0.77
C ASP A 160 -7.93 20.20 -2.21
N THR A 161 -8.99 19.68 -2.85
CA THR A 161 -9.37 20.02 -4.23
C THR A 161 -9.63 21.53 -4.39
N ALA A 162 -10.26 22.17 -3.42
CA ALA A 162 -10.58 23.59 -3.47
C ALA A 162 -9.32 24.46 -3.50
N LYS A 163 -8.30 24.11 -2.72
CA LYS A 163 -7.01 24.80 -2.75
C LYS A 163 -6.24 24.51 -4.03
N LEU A 164 -6.25 23.28 -4.54
CA LEU A 164 -5.63 22.97 -5.83
C LEU A 164 -6.26 23.77 -6.98
N LYS A 165 -7.60 23.85 -7.05
CA LYS A 165 -8.30 24.70 -8.05
C LYS A 165 -7.89 26.17 -7.96
N ARG A 166 -7.79 26.73 -6.75
CA ARG A 166 -7.31 28.11 -6.54
C ARG A 166 -5.86 28.30 -6.99
N LEU A 167 -4.98 27.35 -6.67
CA LEU A 167 -3.57 27.39 -7.08
C LEU A 167 -3.43 27.23 -8.59
N GLN A 168 -4.20 26.34 -9.22
CA GLN A 168 -4.23 26.18 -10.67
C GLN A 168 -4.64 27.48 -11.35
N LYS A 169 -5.76 28.09 -10.95
CA LYS A 169 -6.19 29.39 -11.50
C LYS A 169 -5.09 30.44 -11.36
N ARG A 170 -4.48 30.54 -10.17
CA ARG A 170 -3.38 31.47 -9.91
C ARG A 170 -2.20 31.24 -10.85
N VAL A 171 -1.79 29.99 -11.04
CA VAL A 171 -0.69 29.60 -11.94
C VAL A 171 -1.05 29.91 -13.39
N LEU A 172 -2.29 29.66 -13.81
CA LEU A 172 -2.74 29.92 -15.17
C LEU A 172 -2.78 31.43 -15.51
N THR A 173 -3.11 32.27 -14.52
CA THR A 173 -3.25 33.73 -14.70
C THR A 173 -1.97 34.53 -14.41
N GLU A 174 -1.25 34.21 -13.33
CA GLU A 174 -0.11 35.02 -12.85
C GLU A 174 1.25 34.54 -13.35
N ILE A 175 1.33 33.30 -13.83
CA ILE A 175 2.58 32.71 -14.29
C ILE A 175 2.43 32.54 -15.79
N GLN A 176 3.01 33.48 -16.53
CA GLN A 176 3.20 33.30 -17.97
C GLN A 176 3.84 31.95 -18.20
N SER A 177 3.40 31.23 -19.24
CA SER A 177 4.08 30.02 -19.69
C SER A 177 5.58 30.31 -19.71
N ILE A 178 6.36 29.45 -19.05
CA ILE A 178 7.82 29.59 -18.91
C ILE A 178 8.36 30.04 -20.27
N PRO A 179 9.18 31.13 -20.34
CA PRO A 179 9.74 31.59 -21.59
C PRO A 179 10.22 30.38 -22.38
N GLU A 180 9.76 30.24 -23.62
CA GLU A 180 10.24 29.14 -24.42
C GLU A 180 11.78 29.20 -24.41
N PRO A 181 12.46 28.06 -24.36
CA PRO A 181 13.92 27.98 -24.20
C PRO A 181 14.75 28.70 -25.28
N GLN A 182 14.12 29.46 -26.18
CA GLN A 182 14.73 30.28 -27.22
C GLN A 182 15.77 31.28 -26.68
N GLU A 183 15.77 31.60 -25.38
CA GLU A 183 16.74 32.49 -24.73
C GLU A 183 17.99 31.76 -24.17
N GLU A 184 18.01 30.42 -24.13
CA GLU A 184 19.11 29.61 -23.58
C GLU A 184 20.13 29.15 -24.65
N PRO A 185 21.44 29.18 -24.38
CA PRO A 185 22.44 28.66 -25.33
C PRO A 185 22.20 27.17 -25.65
N PRO A 186 22.22 26.73 -26.93
CA PRO A 186 21.94 25.34 -27.31
C PRO A 186 22.82 24.27 -26.63
N ARG A 187 24.04 24.63 -26.21
CA ARG A 187 24.96 23.75 -25.48
C ARG A 187 24.47 23.45 -24.06
N ASN A 188 23.87 24.42 -23.38
CA ASN A 188 23.28 24.25 -22.05
C ASN A 188 21.99 23.44 -22.14
N MET A 189 21.19 23.66 -23.18
CA MET A 189 19.95 22.91 -23.42
C MET A 189 20.19 21.39 -23.56
N LYS A 190 21.25 20.98 -24.29
CA LYS A 190 21.63 19.56 -24.39
C LYS A 190 21.96 18.94 -23.02
N LYS A 191 22.54 19.70 -22.09
CA LYS A 191 22.83 19.23 -20.73
C LYS A 191 21.53 19.06 -19.93
N VAL A 192 20.62 20.03 -19.99
CA VAL A 192 19.31 19.96 -19.33
C VAL A 192 18.50 18.77 -19.82
N VAL A 193 18.42 18.57 -21.14
CA VAL A 193 17.75 17.41 -21.76
C VAL A 193 18.34 16.08 -21.26
N ARG A 194 19.67 15.97 -21.17
CA ARG A 194 20.32 14.75 -20.63
C ARG A 194 19.97 14.52 -19.17
N GLN A 195 19.95 15.58 -18.35
CA GLN A 195 19.55 15.49 -16.94
C GLN A 195 18.10 15.05 -16.80
N MET A 196 17.18 15.62 -17.59
CA MET A 196 15.77 15.21 -17.62
C MET A 196 15.65 13.73 -18.00
N LYS A 197 16.32 13.27 -19.07
CA LYS A 197 16.33 11.85 -19.47
C LYS A 197 16.79 10.92 -18.35
N THR A 198 17.88 11.26 -17.67
CA THR A 198 18.38 10.48 -16.52
C THR A 198 17.36 10.47 -15.39
N ARG A 199 16.75 11.61 -15.08
CA ARG A 199 15.76 11.70 -14.01
C ARG A 199 14.48 10.94 -14.34
N THR A 200 13.96 11.05 -15.56
CA THR A 200 12.80 10.28 -16.01
C THR A 200 13.06 8.78 -15.86
N LYS A 201 14.24 8.29 -16.26
CA LYS A 201 14.61 6.88 -16.06
C LYS A 201 14.60 6.47 -14.58
N SER A 202 15.11 7.32 -13.69
CA SER A 202 15.08 7.07 -12.24
C SER A 202 13.65 6.95 -11.72
N VAL A 203 12.78 7.90 -12.09
CA VAL A 203 11.38 7.92 -11.63
C VAL A 203 10.59 6.75 -12.20
N LEU A 204 10.84 6.36 -13.46
CA LEU A 204 10.24 5.16 -14.04
C LEU A 204 10.69 3.88 -13.33
N ALA A 205 11.96 3.80 -12.91
CA ALA A 205 12.44 2.67 -12.11
C ALA A 205 11.81 2.64 -10.71
N GLU A 206 11.58 3.81 -10.09
CA GLU A 206 10.81 3.94 -8.84
C GLU A 206 9.38 3.39 -9.03
N ILE A 207 8.69 3.80 -10.11
CA ILE A 207 7.35 3.31 -10.48
C ILE A 207 7.35 1.80 -10.70
N ASP A 208 8.32 1.26 -11.45
CA ASP A 208 8.42 -0.18 -11.69
C ASP A 208 8.69 -0.97 -10.41
N ASN A 209 9.39 -0.37 -9.44
CA ASN A 209 9.57 -0.97 -8.13
C ASN A 209 8.26 -0.95 -7.32
N LEU A 210 7.51 0.15 -7.33
CA LEU A 210 6.18 0.23 -6.70
C LEU A 210 5.25 -0.86 -7.26
N LYS A 211 5.24 -1.06 -8.59
CA LYS A 211 4.41 -2.10 -9.25
C LYS A 211 4.69 -3.52 -8.80
N LYS A 212 5.88 -3.80 -8.25
CA LYS A 212 6.27 -5.13 -7.75
C LYS A 212 5.91 -5.35 -6.29
N GLN A 213 5.43 -4.33 -5.60
CA GLN A 213 5.11 -4.36 -4.18
C GLN A 213 3.59 -4.30 -3.97
N PHE A 214 3.14 -4.74 -2.80
CA PHE A 214 1.75 -4.59 -2.40
C PHE A 214 1.38 -3.11 -2.31
N PRO A 215 0.19 -2.70 -2.81
CA PRO A 215 -0.87 -3.53 -3.39
C PRO A 215 -0.81 -3.73 -4.91
N PHE A 216 0.14 -3.11 -5.60
CA PHE A 216 0.19 -3.09 -7.07
C PHE A 216 0.47 -4.46 -7.70
N ASN A 217 1.26 -5.31 -7.04
CA ASN A 217 1.52 -6.67 -7.52
C ASN A 217 0.25 -7.54 -7.59
N GLU A 218 -0.81 -7.17 -6.86
CA GLU A 218 -2.11 -7.84 -6.87
C GLU A 218 -3.10 -7.24 -7.89
N ALA A 219 -2.77 -6.09 -8.51
CA ALA A 219 -3.71 -5.36 -9.38
C ALA A 219 -4.24 -6.21 -10.54
N LYS A 220 -3.41 -7.10 -11.10
CA LYS A 220 -3.82 -8.02 -12.17
C LYS A 220 -4.85 -9.04 -11.69
N LEU A 221 -4.68 -9.57 -10.49
CA LEU A 221 -5.66 -10.49 -9.88
C LEU A 221 -6.97 -9.75 -9.63
N LEU A 222 -6.91 -8.55 -9.06
CA LEU A 222 -8.10 -7.78 -8.68
C LEU A 222 -8.94 -7.31 -9.86
N GLY A 223 -8.34 -7.16 -11.04
CA GLY A 223 -9.03 -6.78 -12.28
C GLY A 223 -9.68 -7.94 -13.04
N ASP A 224 -9.58 -9.18 -12.55
CA ASP A 224 -10.11 -10.39 -13.17
C ASP A 224 -11.03 -11.13 -12.18
N ASP A 225 -12.34 -10.98 -12.36
CA ASP A 225 -13.35 -11.54 -11.46
C ASP A 225 -13.29 -13.08 -11.39
N ASP A 226 -12.97 -13.75 -12.50
CA ASP A 226 -12.82 -15.21 -12.52
C ASP A 226 -11.59 -15.65 -11.71
N ALA A 227 -10.49 -14.89 -11.81
CA ALA A 227 -9.29 -15.14 -11.01
C ALA A 227 -9.53 -14.89 -9.52
N VAL A 228 -10.27 -13.83 -9.16
CA VAL A 228 -10.68 -13.54 -7.77
C VAL A 228 -11.55 -14.68 -7.21
N GLU A 229 -12.53 -15.14 -7.99
CA GLU A 229 -13.43 -16.21 -7.54
C GLU A 229 -12.71 -17.55 -7.38
N LYS A 230 -11.80 -17.87 -8.30
CA LYS A 230 -10.93 -19.04 -8.16
C LYS A 230 -10.10 -18.95 -6.87
N PHE A 231 -9.47 -17.81 -6.62
CA PHE A 231 -8.67 -17.59 -5.42
C PHE A 231 -9.49 -17.73 -4.13
N ARG A 232 -10.73 -17.23 -4.12
CA ARG A 232 -11.66 -17.41 -2.99
C ARG A 232 -11.99 -18.88 -2.73
N LYS A 233 -12.22 -19.66 -3.79
CA LYS A 233 -12.48 -21.10 -3.68
C LYS A 233 -11.27 -21.84 -3.12
N ASP A 234 -10.07 -21.53 -3.63
CA ASP A 234 -8.83 -22.14 -3.16
C ASP A 234 -8.62 -21.85 -1.66
N ILE A 235 -8.75 -20.58 -1.23
CA ILE A 235 -8.66 -20.23 0.20
C ILE A 235 -9.75 -20.91 1.03
N SER A 236 -10.97 -21.03 0.53
CA SER A 236 -12.06 -21.70 1.27
C SER A 236 -11.72 -23.17 1.58
N ILE A 237 -11.09 -23.86 0.62
CA ILE A 237 -10.59 -25.22 0.83
C ILE A 237 -9.49 -25.23 1.90
N ASP A 238 -8.53 -24.32 1.83
CA ASP A 238 -7.45 -24.21 2.82
C ASP A 238 -7.99 -23.94 4.23
N ILE A 239 -8.99 -23.06 4.36
CA ILE A 239 -9.68 -22.78 5.62
C ILE A 239 -10.32 -24.05 6.17
N GLN A 240 -10.96 -24.86 5.33
CA GLN A 240 -11.59 -26.10 5.75
C GLN A 240 -10.54 -27.12 6.26
N ILE A 241 -9.44 -27.28 5.52
CA ILE A 241 -8.32 -28.14 5.91
C ILE A 241 -7.71 -27.67 7.25
N ALA A 242 -7.53 -26.36 7.41
CA ALA A 242 -7.00 -25.77 8.63
C ALA A 242 -7.92 -26.03 9.84
N LYS A 243 -9.23 -25.88 9.69
CA LYS A 243 -10.22 -26.21 10.74
C LYS A 243 -10.13 -27.67 11.16
N GLU A 244 -10.11 -28.60 10.20
CA GLU A 244 -10.00 -30.03 10.50
C GLU A 244 -8.70 -30.40 11.21
N LEU A 245 -7.59 -29.74 10.87
CA LEU A 245 -6.33 -29.91 11.55
C LEU A 245 -6.38 -29.36 12.98
N LEU A 246 -6.94 -28.17 13.17
CA LEU A 246 -7.09 -27.56 14.48
C LEU A 246 -7.93 -28.45 15.41
N ASP A 247 -9.08 -28.94 14.94
CA ASP A 247 -9.94 -29.85 15.70
C ASP A 247 -9.20 -31.11 16.17
N LYS A 248 -8.35 -31.68 15.31
CA LYS A 248 -7.54 -32.87 15.66
C LYS A 248 -6.51 -32.55 16.75
N LEU A 249 -5.87 -31.39 16.67
CA LEU A 249 -4.88 -30.97 17.65
C LEU A 249 -5.51 -30.64 19.01
N GLU A 250 -6.67 -29.99 19.00
CA GLU A 250 -7.40 -29.66 20.23
C GLU A 250 -7.87 -30.93 20.97
N LYS A 251 -8.32 -31.96 20.23
CA LYS A 251 -8.62 -33.27 20.81
C LYS A 251 -7.41 -33.91 21.49
N GLN A 252 -6.22 -33.83 20.87
CA GLN A 252 -4.99 -34.36 21.47
C GLN A 252 -4.55 -33.60 22.72
N ILE A 253 -4.81 -32.30 22.80
CA ILE A 253 -4.58 -31.52 24.03
C ILE A 253 -5.52 -32.01 25.13
N LEU A 254 -6.81 -32.16 24.83
CA LEU A 254 -7.83 -32.56 25.80
C LEU A 254 -7.50 -33.92 26.43
N GLU A 255 -7.05 -34.88 25.63
CA GLU A 255 -6.60 -36.21 26.09
C GLU A 255 -5.40 -36.17 27.06
N LYS A 256 -4.60 -35.10 27.02
CA LYS A 256 -3.38 -34.94 27.82
C LYS A 256 -3.56 -34.03 29.03
N LEU A 257 -4.73 -33.42 29.21
CA LEU A 257 -5.00 -32.60 30.38
C LEU A 257 -5.11 -33.48 31.64
N PRO A 258 -4.60 -33.02 32.79
CA PRO A 258 -4.80 -33.72 34.05
C PRO A 258 -6.30 -33.78 34.41
N PRO A 259 -6.75 -34.85 35.11
CA PRO A 259 -8.13 -34.97 35.54
C PRO A 259 -8.51 -33.84 36.50
N ILE A 260 -9.78 -33.40 36.44
CA ILE A 260 -10.30 -32.24 37.18
C ILE A 260 -10.12 -32.39 38.71
N SER A 261 -10.00 -33.61 39.22
CA SER A 261 -9.75 -33.89 40.65
C SER A 261 -8.43 -33.35 41.18
N ASP A 262 -7.44 -33.13 40.30
CA ASP A 262 -6.07 -32.75 40.70
C ASP A 262 -5.83 -31.23 40.58
N LEU A 263 -6.81 -30.47 40.07
CA LEU A 263 -6.73 -29.01 39.87
C LEU A 263 -7.38 -28.20 41.00
N LEU A 264 -7.94 -28.87 42.02
CA LEU A 264 -8.70 -28.26 43.13
C LEU A 264 -8.06 -28.43 44.52
N ASN A 265 -6.81 -28.91 44.60
CA ASN A 265 -6.04 -29.01 45.85
C ASN A 265 -4.88 -28.01 45.88
#